data_AF-A0A7X8M4D4-F1
#
_entry.id   AF-A0A7X8M4D4-F1
#
_cell.length_a   1.000
_cell.length_b   1.000
_cell.length_c   1.000
_cell.angle_alpha   90.00
_cell.angle_beta   90.00
_cell.angle_gamma   90.00
#
_symmetry.space_group_name_H-M   'P 1'
#
loop_
_entity.id
_entity.type
_entity.pdbx_description
1 polymer ?
#
loop_
_entity_poly.entity_id
_entity_poly.type
_entity_poly.pdbx_seq_one_letter_code
_entity_poly.pdbx_strand_id
1 'polypeptide(L)'
;MQFMVMVLNKVEVLDALLERLMENGICGATILNSTGMVRELAKSGEDLPIFGTLRMLIDPERKESKTIFMVLTDEKAKEAKKIIREVVGDLSKPDTAVIFTLPVLSTEGVEF
;
A
#
# COMPACT_ATOMS: atom_id res chain seq x y z
N MET A 1 5.44 0.34 -19.11
CA MET A 1 4.23 0.37 -18.26
C MET A 1 4.45 -0.54 -17.06
N GLN A 2 3.93 -0.14 -15.91
CA GLN A 2 4.09 -0.86 -14.64
C GLN A 2 2.75 -0.99 -13.93
N PHE A 3 2.47 -2.19 -13.44
CA PHE A 3 1.42 -2.41 -12.47
C PHE A 3 2.02 -2.20 -11.09
N MET A 4 1.69 -1.09 -10.45
CA MET A 4 2.12 -0.75 -9.11
C MET A 4 1.13 -1.30 -8.09
N VAL A 5 1.66 -2.06 -7.15
CA VAL A 5 0.96 -2.50 -5.94
C VAL A 5 1.55 -1.72 -4.77
N MET A 6 0.67 -1.06 -4.03
CA MET A 6 1.00 -0.38 -2.78
C MET A 6 0.15 -0.95 -1.65
N VAL A 7 0.77 -1.38 -0.56
CA VAL A 7 0.08 -1.74 0.68
C VAL A 7 0.32 -0.63 1.68
N LEU A 8 -0.70 0.18 1.96
CA LEU A 8 -0.67 1.30 2.90
C LEU A 8 -1.14 0.84 4.28
N ASN A 9 -0.23 0.85 5.26
CA ASN A 9 -0.57 0.60 6.65
C ASN A 9 -0.99 1.89 7.37
N LYS A 10 -0.39 3.02 7.00
CA LYS A 10 -0.67 4.35 7.52
C LYS A 10 -1.90 4.97 6.86
N VAL A 11 -3.08 4.40 7.09
CA VAL A 11 -4.30 4.75 6.33
C VAL A 11 -4.82 6.16 6.60
N GLU A 12 -4.37 6.82 7.65
CA GLU A 12 -4.70 8.22 7.94
C GLU A 12 -4.15 9.21 6.90
N VAL A 13 -3.15 8.81 6.11
CA VAL A 13 -2.62 9.66 5.02
C VAL A 13 -3.21 9.31 3.66
N LEU A 14 -4.19 8.41 3.58
CA LEU A 14 -4.76 7.94 2.32
C LEU A 14 -5.33 9.08 1.48
N ASP A 15 -6.17 9.93 2.06
CA ASP A 15 -6.85 11.00 1.31
C ASP A 15 -5.83 11.99 0.74
N ALA A 16 -4.87 12.44 1.57
CA ALA A 16 -3.77 13.30 1.14
C ALA A 16 -2.90 12.64 0.05
N LEU A 17 -2.68 11.33 0.12
CA LEU A 17 -1.94 10.60 -0.91
C LEU A 17 -2.69 10.62 -2.24
N LEU A 18 -3.99 10.32 -2.22
CA LEU A 18 -4.82 10.28 -3.43
C LEU A 18 -4.93 11.66 -4.07
N GLU A 19 -5.15 12.72 -3.28
CA GLU A 19 -5.16 14.10 -3.76
C GLU A 19 -3.84 14.48 -4.45
N ARG A 20 -2.70 14.18 -3.82
CA ARG A 20 -1.37 14.47 -4.39
C ARG A 20 -1.09 13.69 -5.66
N LEU A 21 -1.54 12.44 -5.75
CA LEU A 21 -1.45 11.65 -6.98
C LEU A 21 -2.28 12.29 -8.10
N MET A 22 -3.52 12.70 -7.81
CA MET A 22 -4.40 13.36 -8.78
C MET A 22 -3.85 14.71 -9.25
N GLU A 23 -3.33 15.56 -8.35
CA GLU A 23 -2.67 16.84 -8.70
C GLU A 23 -1.51 16.66 -9.69
N ASN A 24 -0.85 15.49 -9.67
CA ASN A 24 0.27 15.15 -10.55
C ASN A 24 -0.17 14.29 -11.76
N GLY A 25 -1.48 14.26 -12.05
CA GLY A 25 -2.07 13.56 -13.18
C GLY A 25 -1.95 12.04 -13.09
N ILE A 26 -2.06 11.47 -11.88
CA ILE A 26 -2.21 10.03 -11.64
C ILE A 26 -3.64 9.82 -11.11
N CYS A 27 -4.59 9.63 -12.04
CA CYS A 27 -6.01 9.69 -11.72
C CYS A 27 -6.68 8.30 -11.58
N GLY A 28 -6.02 7.23 -12.05
CA GLY A 28 -6.54 5.87 -12.03
C GLY A 28 -5.93 5.02 -10.92
N ALA A 29 -6.74 4.64 -9.93
CA ALA A 29 -6.36 3.68 -8.90
C ALA A 29 -7.57 2.84 -8.46
N THR A 30 -7.33 1.58 -8.10
CA THR A 30 -8.32 0.73 -7.42
C THR A 30 -7.86 0.46 -6.00
N ILE A 31 -8.74 0.63 -5.02
CA ILE A 31 -8.42 0.51 -3.59
C ILE A 31 -9.18 -0.68 -3.01
N LEU A 32 -8.45 -1.57 -2.34
CA LEU A 32 -8.98 -2.76 -1.68
C LEU A 32 -8.74 -2.69 -0.18
N ASN A 33 -9.71 -3.16 0.61
CA ASN A 33 -9.48 -3.44 2.02
C ASN A 33 -8.59 -4.68 2.14
N SER A 34 -7.61 -4.64 3.03
CA SER A 34 -6.63 -5.71 3.20
C SER A 34 -6.26 -5.89 4.67
N THR A 35 -5.76 -7.07 5.00
CA THR A 35 -5.26 -7.40 6.34
C THR A 35 -3.90 -8.10 6.21
N GLY A 36 -2.94 -7.67 7.02
CA GLY A 36 -1.63 -8.31 7.10
C GLY A 36 -1.69 -9.68 7.79
N MET A 37 -0.83 -10.60 7.34
CA MET A 37 -0.75 -11.98 7.84
C MET A 37 -0.64 -12.08 9.37
N VAL A 38 0.21 -11.27 9.99
CA VAL A 38 0.42 -11.29 11.45
C VAL A 38 -0.87 -11.03 12.22
N ARG A 39 -1.69 -10.10 11.73
CA ARG A 39 -2.99 -9.77 12.34
C ARG A 39 -4.00 -10.88 12.13
N GLU A 40 -4.02 -11.49 10.95
CA GLU A 40 -4.94 -12.58 10.66
C GLU A 40 -4.66 -13.81 11.53
N LEU A 41 -3.39 -14.19 11.68
CA LEU A 41 -2.99 -15.30 12.54
C LEU A 41 -3.28 -15.04 14.03
N ALA A 42 -3.16 -13.78 14.48
CA ALA A 42 -3.49 -13.43 15.86
C ALA A 42 -5.00 -13.56 16.19
N LYS A 43 -5.89 -13.51 15.18
CA LYS A 43 -7.32 -13.78 15.37
C LYS A 43 -7.61 -15.28 15.52
N SER A 44 -6.83 -16.13 14.86
CA SER A 44 -7.05 -17.57 14.80
C SER A 44 -6.67 -18.33 16.07
N GLY A 45 -6.04 -17.67 17.05
CA GLY A 45 -5.75 -18.27 18.35
C GLY A 45 -4.74 -19.43 18.32
N GLU A 46 -4.03 -19.63 17.20
CA GLU A 46 -2.97 -20.63 17.12
C GLU A 46 -1.76 -20.16 17.94
N ASP A 47 -1.52 -20.83 19.06
CA ASP A 47 -0.35 -20.67 19.93
C ASP A 47 0.93 -21.17 19.25
N LEU A 48 1.31 -20.54 18.14
CA LEU A 48 2.64 -20.69 17.57
C LEU A 48 3.61 -19.89 18.46
N PRO A 49 4.66 -20.50 19.05
CA PRO A 49 5.57 -19.85 20.01
C PRO A 49 6.23 -18.56 19.48
N ILE A 50 6.41 -18.46 18.16
CA ILE A 50 6.96 -17.29 17.47
C ILE A 50 5.99 -16.09 17.55
N PHE A 51 4.68 -16.33 17.63
CA PHE A 51 3.68 -15.27 17.64
C PHE A 51 3.50 -14.61 19.01
N GLY A 52 3.93 -15.22 20.11
CA GLY A 52 3.88 -14.61 21.44
C GLY A 52 4.63 -13.26 21.50
N THR A 53 5.81 -13.18 20.88
CA THR A 53 6.58 -11.94 20.76
C THR A 53 6.03 -10.97 19.72
N LEU A 54 5.49 -11.47 18.60
CA LEU A 54 4.85 -10.61 17.60
C LEU A 54 3.51 -10.04 18.08
N ARG A 55 2.81 -10.69 19.01
CA ARG A 55 1.54 -10.23 19.59
C ARG A 55 1.69 -8.85 20.25
N MET A 56 2.85 -8.54 20.82
CA MET A 56 3.16 -7.22 21.38
C MET A 56 3.31 -6.12 20.31
N LEU A 57 3.57 -6.49 19.06
CA LEU A 57 3.63 -5.57 17.92
C LEU A 57 2.26 -5.37 17.25
N ILE A 58 1.25 -6.15 17.66
CA ILE A 58 -0.11 -6.04 17.14
C ILE A 58 -0.85 -5.05 18.01
N ASP A 59 -0.99 -3.83 17.50
CA ASP A 59 -1.93 -2.86 18.05
C ASP A 59 -3.37 -3.31 17.68
N PRO A 60 -4.23 -3.66 18.66
CA PRO A 60 -5.60 -4.07 18.41
C PRO A 60 -6.48 -2.94 17.83
N GLU A 61 -6.14 -1.68 18.09
CA GLU A 61 -6.82 -0.50 17.54
C GLU A 61 -6.37 -0.17 16.10
N ARG A 62 -5.40 -0.92 15.57
CA ARG A 62 -4.84 -0.71 14.24
C ARG A 62 -5.89 -0.91 13.15
N LYS A 63 -6.10 0.14 12.35
CA LYS A 63 -6.99 0.10 11.18
C LYS A 63 -6.52 -0.94 10.16
N GLU A 64 -7.48 -1.52 9.42
CA GLU A 64 -7.18 -2.37 8.25
C GLU A 64 -6.29 -1.62 7.26
N SER A 65 -5.33 -2.32 6.64
CA SER A 65 -4.49 -1.74 5.60
C SER A 65 -5.29 -1.54 4.31
N LYS A 66 -4.85 -0.62 3.46
CA LYS A 66 -5.40 -0.44 2.11
C LYS A 66 -4.40 -0.88 1.06
N THR A 67 -4.82 -1.78 0.18
CA THR A 67 -4.02 -2.14 -0.99
C THR A 67 -4.49 -1.32 -2.17
N ILE A 68 -3.59 -0.59 -2.80
CA ILE A 68 -3.86 0.31 -3.92
C ILE A 68 -3.18 -0.26 -5.16
N PHE A 69 -3.96 -0.43 -6.22
CA PHE A 69 -3.55 -0.92 -7.52
C PHE A 69 -3.57 0.21 -8.53
N MET A 70 -2.47 0.40 -9.25
CA MET A 70 -2.35 1.39 -10.30
C MET A 70 -1.63 0.80 -11.51
N VAL A 71 -2.11 1.12 -12.71
CA VAL A 71 -1.40 0.82 -13.96
C VAL A 71 -0.86 2.13 -14.50
N LEU A 72 0.46 2.25 -14.58
CA LEU A 72 1.15 3.52 -14.84
C LEU A 72 2.13 3.39 -16.00
N THR A 73 2.43 4.49 -16.68
CA THR A 73 3.66 4.58 -17.50
C THR A 73 4.90 4.50 -16.60
N ASP A 74 6.07 4.26 -17.18
CA ASP A 74 7.29 4.14 -16.38
C ASP A 74 7.68 5.48 -15.75
N GLU A 75 7.37 6.60 -16.40
CA GLU A 75 7.53 7.97 -15.89
C GLU A 75 6.57 8.22 -14.72
N LYS A 76 5.29 7.90 -14.90
CA LYS A 76 4.27 8.08 -13.84
C LYS A 76 4.53 7.16 -12.65
N ALA A 77 5.08 5.97 -12.87
CA ALA A 77 5.50 5.09 -11.79
C ALA A 77 6.67 5.70 -10.97
N LYS A 78 7.61 6.41 -11.61
CA LYS A 78 8.67 7.14 -10.88
C LYS A 78 8.09 8.29 -10.07
N GLU A 79 7.18 9.07 -10.66
CA GLU A 79 6.53 10.19 -9.96
C GLU A 79 5.66 9.70 -8.79
N ALA A 80 4.87 8.63 -8.98
CA ALA A 80 4.09 8.01 -7.93
C ALA A 80 4.98 7.60 -6.73
N LYS A 81 6.12 6.95 -6.98
CA LYS A 81 7.07 6.56 -5.91
C LYS A 81 7.63 7.77 -5.15
N LYS A 82 7.82 8.91 -5.82
CA LYS A 82 8.26 10.16 -5.20
C LYS A 82 7.15 10.74 -4.32
N ILE A 83 5.94 10.89 -4.85
CA ILE A 83 4.77 11.38 -4.11
C ILE A 83 4.49 10.50 -2.88
N ILE A 84 4.54 9.18 -3.02
CA ILE A 84 4.35 8.24 -1.91
C ILE A 84 5.36 8.51 -0.79
N ARG A 85 6.64 8.72 -1.11
CA ARG A 85 7.66 9.02 -0.10
C ARG A 85 7.46 10.40 0.55
N GLU A 86 6.98 11.39 -0.19
CA GLU A 86 6.66 12.72 0.35
C GLU A 86 5.49 12.67 1.33
N VAL A 87 4.44 11.90 1.02
CA VAL A 87 3.22 11.84 1.82
C VAL A 87 3.32 10.84 2.98
N VAL A 88 3.84 9.63 2.72
CA VAL A 88 3.92 8.55 3.72
C VAL A 88 5.16 8.69 4.60
N GLY A 89 6.26 9.21 4.05
CA GLY A 89 7.56 9.34 4.71
C GLY A 89 8.53 8.20 4.40
N ASP A 90 9.38 7.87 5.37
CA ASP A 90 10.44 6.86 5.24
C ASP A 90 9.87 5.44 5.22
N LEU A 91 9.80 4.83 4.03
CA LEU A 91 9.28 3.48 3.81
C LEU A 91 10.15 2.36 4.40
N SER A 92 11.35 2.66 4.90
CA SER A 92 12.17 1.67 5.62
C SER A 92 11.68 1.44 7.05
N LYS A 93 10.82 2.33 7.57
CA LYS A 93 10.24 2.20 8.90
C LYS A 93 9.08 1.20 8.88
N PRO A 94 8.89 0.45 9.98
CA PRO A 94 7.71 -0.41 10.12
C PRO A 94 6.43 0.42 10.01
N ASP A 95 5.34 -0.24 9.62
CA ASP A 95 3.99 0.32 9.63
C ASP A 95 3.75 1.54 8.73
N THR A 96 4.58 1.71 7.69
CA THR A 96 4.42 2.76 6.68
C THR A 96 3.65 2.26 5.45
N ALA A 97 4.37 1.90 4.39
CA ALA A 97 3.81 1.27 3.20
C ALA A 97 4.83 0.37 2.50
N VAL A 98 4.33 -0.65 1.81
CA VAL A 98 5.12 -1.48 0.90
C VAL A 98 4.75 -1.15 -0.53
N ILE A 99 5.73 -0.95 -1.40
CA ILE A 99 5.53 -0.69 -2.82
C ILE A 99 6.34 -1.65 -3.68
N PHE A 100 5.72 -2.22 -4.70
CA PHE A 100 6.41 -2.99 -5.72
C PHE A 100 5.69 -2.88 -7.06
N THR A 101 6.39 -3.27 -8.13
CA THR A 101 5.90 -3.11 -9.49
C THR A 101 6.10 -4.38 -10.29
N LEU A 102 5.12 -4.70 -11.13
CA LEU A 102 5.15 -5.80 -12.09
C LEU A 102 5.12 -5.23 -13.51
N PRO A 103 5.80 -5.87 -14.49
CA PRO A 103 5.71 -5.47 -15.88
C PRO A 103 4.30 -5.71 -16.42
N VAL A 104 3.76 -4.76 -17.18
CA VAL A 104 2.46 -4.88 -17.86
C VAL A 104 2.71 -5.04 -19.34
N LEU A 105 2.24 -6.16 -19.91
CA LEU A 105 2.46 -6.51 -21.32
C LEU A 105 1.39 -5.92 -22.24
N SER A 106 0.17 -5.76 -21.74
CA SER A 106 -0.95 -5.17 -22.47
C SER A 106 -1.96 -4.56 -21.49
N THR A 107 -2.74 -3.60 -21.98
CA THR A 107 -3.80 -2.93 -21.23
C THR A 107 -4.96 -2.60 -22.17
N GLU A 108 -6.19 -2.68 -21.66
CA GLU A 108 -7.40 -2.18 -22.31
C GLU A 108 -8.16 -1.28 -21.33
N GLY A 109 -8.79 -0.20 -21.80
CA GLY A 109 -9.56 0.72 -20.96
C GLY A 109 -8.74 1.57 -19.97
N VAL A 110 -7.43 1.68 -20.17
CA VAL A 110 -6.56 2.58 -19.39
C VAL A 110 -6.43 3.90 -20.16
N GLU A 111 -7.32 4.86 -19.90
CA GLU A 111 -7.27 6.21 -20.47
C GLU A 111 -6.44 7.15 -19.58
N PHE A 112 -5.68 8.06 -20.21
CA PHE A 112 -4.71 8.97 -19.58
C PHE A 112 -5.25 10.39 -19.48
#